data_AF-A0A948UZK4-F1
#
_entry.id   AF-A0A948UZK4-F1
#
_cell.length_a   1.000
_cell.length_b   1.000
_cell.length_c   1.000
_cell.angle_alpha   90.00
_cell.angle_beta   90.00
_cell.angle_gamma   90.00
#
_symmetry.space_group_name_H-M   'P 1'
#
loop_
_entity.id
_entity.type
_entity.pdbx_description
1 polymer ?
#
loop_
_entity_poly.entity_id
_entity_poly.type
_entity_poly.pdbx_seq_one_letter_code
_entity_poly.pdbx_strand_id
1 'polypeptide(L)' 'MYTNALRVSAPGRLCLFGEHQDYFGLSIIAGAIDRRIFITGAPRSDGRISIVCPDVDERDEFDPGGELPYKK' A
#
# COMPACT_ATOMS: atom_id res chain seq x y z
N MET A 1 13.43 -9.53 -23.51
CA MET A 1 13.67 -9.66 -22.06
C MET A 1 12.36 -9.34 -21.36
N TYR A 2 11.74 -10.31 -20.68
CA TYR A 2 10.53 -10.06 -19.90
C TYR A 2 10.95 -9.49 -18.55
N THR A 3 10.65 -8.23 -18.30
CA THR A 3 10.84 -7.63 -16.97
C THR A 3 9.82 -8.32 -16.05
N ASN A 4 10.30 -9.06 -15.04
CA ASN A 4 9.46 -9.78 -14.09
C ASN A 4 8.82 -8.79 -13.10
N ALA A 5 8.03 -7.86 -13.63
CA ALA A 5 7.38 -6.79 -12.89
C ALA A 5 6.01 -7.28 -12.41
N LEU A 6 5.78 -7.19 -11.10
CA LEU A 6 4.48 -7.44 -10.48
C LEU A 6 3.69 -6.14 -10.46
N ARG A 7 2.42 -6.21 -10.87
CA ARG A 7 1.45 -5.14 -10.69
C ARG A 7 0.23 -5.67 -9.97
N VAL A 8 -0.11 -5.05 -8.85
CA VAL A 8 -1.28 -5.39 -8.05
C VAL A 8 -2.14 -4.16 -7.80
N SER A 9 -3.38 -4.37 -7.39
CA SER A 9 -4.25 -3.28 -6.96
C SER A 9 -5.29 -3.75 -5.95
N ALA A 10 -5.70 -2.83 -5.08
CA ALA A 10 -6.80 -3.03 -4.13
C ALA A 10 -7.84 -1.90 -4.29
N PRO A 11 -9.15 -2.19 -4.14
CA PRO A 11 -10.19 -1.16 -4.20
C PRO A 11 -10.21 -0.31 -2.92
N GLY A 12 -10.72 0.91 -3.04
CA GLY A 12 -11.09 1.74 -1.89
C GLY A 12 -12.33 1.18 -1.19
N ARG A 13 -12.58 1.66 0.03
CA ARG A 13 -13.73 1.28 0.87
C ARG A 13 -14.60 2.51 1.11
N LEU A 14 -15.92 2.31 1.11
CA LEU A 14 -16.91 3.26 1.61
C LEU A 14 -17.80 2.57 2.66
N CYS A 15 -18.12 3.27 3.75
CA CYS A 15 -19.13 2.79 4.69
C CYS A 15 -20.52 3.16 4.14
N LEU A 16 -21.41 2.17 3.98
CA LEU A 16 -22.78 2.38 3.54
C LEU A 16 -23.71 2.54 4.75
N PHE A 17 -23.47 1.74 5.80
CA PHE A 17 -24.19 1.80 7.06
C PHE A 17 -23.28 1.44 8.23
N GLY A 18 -23.49 2.10 9.37
CA GLY A 18 -22.79 1.78 10.61
C GLY A 18 -21.45 2.50 10.79
N GLU A 19 -21.25 3.66 10.15
CA GLU A 19 -20.09 4.59 10.26
C GLU A 19 -19.22 4.37 11.50
N HIS A 20 -19.53 5.04 12.62
CA HIS A 20 -18.72 5.00 13.84
C HIS A 20 -18.82 3.68 14.63
N GLN A 21 -19.59 2.69 14.16
CA GLN A 21 -19.79 1.43 14.87
C GLN A 21 -18.66 0.44 14.63
N ASP A 22 -17.90 0.58 13.53
CA ASP A 22 -16.75 -0.29 13.24
C ASP A 22 -15.61 -0.14 14.25
N TYR A 23 -15.45 1.06 14.82
CA TYR A 23 -14.54 1.30 15.96
C TYR A 23 -14.85 0.44 17.19
N PHE A 24 -16.11 0.03 17.35
CA PHE A 24 -16.56 -0.81 18.47
C PHE A 24 -16.65 -2.29 18.08
N GLY A 25 -16.19 -2.68 16.89
CA GLY A 25 -16.26 -4.05 16.40
C GLY A 25 -17.69 -4.53 16.10
N LEU A 26 -18.63 -3.61 15.95
CA LEU A 26 -20.01 -3.93 15.61
C LEU A 26 -20.17 -4.14 14.10
N SER A 27 -21.27 -4.79 13.72
CA SER A 27 -21.57 -5.05 12.32
C SER A 27 -21.79 -3.74 11.56
N ILE A 28 -21.20 -3.65 10.38
CA ILE A 28 -21.39 -2.57 9.43
C ILE A 28 -21.69 -3.13 8.03
N ILE A 29 -22.11 -2.25 7.13
CA ILE A 29 -22.17 -2.56 5.71
C ILE A 29 -21.15 -1.68 5.00
N ALA A 30 -20.05 -2.26 4.54
CA ALA A 30 -19.04 -1.58 3.75
C ALA A 30 -19.04 -2.07 2.30
N GLY A 31 -18.79 -1.17 1.36
CA GLY A 31 -18.67 -1.46 -0.06
C GLY A 31 -17.27 -1.18 -0.59
N ALA A 32 -16.82 -2.00 -1.53
CA ALA A 32 -15.67 -1.66 -2.36
C ALA A 32 -16.09 -0.63 -3.42
N ILE A 33 -15.28 0.41 -3.62
CA ILE A 33 -15.50 1.44 -4.64
C ILE A 33 -14.40 1.39 -5.70
N ASP A 34 -14.72 1.85 -6.92
CA ASP A 34 -13.76 1.92 -8.04
C ASP A 34 -12.80 3.13 -7.92
N ARG A 35 -12.10 3.17 -6.78
CA ARG A 35 -11.01 4.07 -6.46
C ARG A 35 -9.87 3.22 -5.94
N ARG A 36 -9.03 2.76 -6.86
CA ARG A 36 -8.03 1.72 -6.59
C ARG A 36 -6.67 2.31 -6.26
N ILE A 37 -5.97 1.69 -5.31
CA ILE A 37 -4.54 1.90 -5.09
C ILE A 37 -3.78 0.86 -5.92
N PHE A 38 -2.74 1.29 -6.62
CA PHE A 38 -1.90 0.43 -7.44
C PHE A 38 -0.50 0.36 -6.86
N ILE A 39 0.08 -0.84 -6.86
CA ILE A 39 1.49 -1.04 -6.52
C ILE A 39 2.15 -1.79 -7.67
N THR A 40 3.29 -1.27 -8.12
CA THR A 40 4.14 -1.88 -9.15
C THR A 40 5.52 -2.08 -8.58
N GLY A 41 6.09 -3.27 -8.75
CA GLY A 41 7.44 -3.59 -8.29
C GLY A 41 8.16 -4.51 -9.25
N ALA A 42 9.48 -4.40 -9.31
CA ALA A 42 10.34 -5.30 -10.04
C ALA A 42 11.56 -5.65 -9.17
N PRO A 43 12.12 -6.87 -9.29
CA PRO A 43 13.35 -7.22 -8.60
C PRO A 43 14.50 -6.27 -8.94
N ARG A 44 15.29 -5.90 -7.94
CA ARG A 44 16.54 -5.15 -8.08
C ARG A 44 17.73 -6.05 -7.76
N SER A 45 18.89 -5.73 -8.32
CA SER A 45 20.13 -6.49 -8.14
C SER A 45 21.03 -5.99 -7.01
N ASP A 46 20.70 -4.85 -6.40
CA ASP A 46 21.52 -4.16 -5.40
C ASP A 46 21.15 -4.50 -3.95
N GLY A 47 20.21 -5.43 -3.76
CA GLY A 47 19.75 -5.88 -2.43
C GLY A 47 18.95 -4.84 -1.66
N ARG A 48 18.61 -3.69 -2.26
CA ARG A 48 17.87 -2.61 -1.61
C ARG A 48 16.39 -2.62 -1.98
N ILE A 49 15.56 -2.11 -1.07
CA ILE A 49 14.16 -1.81 -1.32
C ILE A 49 14.02 -0.30 -1.51
N SER A 50 13.44 0.10 -2.64
CA SER A 50 13.11 1.50 -2.93
C SER A 50 11.60 1.64 -3.11
N ILE A 51 11.01 2.55 -2.34
CA ILE A 51 9.59 2.85 -2.36
C ILE A 51 9.43 4.27 -2.90
N VAL A 52 8.55 4.44 -3.88
CA VAL A 52 8.21 5.73 -4.46
C VAL A 52 6.71 5.92 -4.32
N CYS A 53 6.32 7.00 -3.64
CA CYS A 53 4.92 7.37 -3.38
C CYS A 53 4.63 8.66 -4.18
N PRO A 54 4.34 8.56 -5.49
CA PRO A 54 4.25 9.73 -6.37
C PRO A 54 3.09 10.67 -6.01
N ASP A 55 2.01 10.13 -5.43
CA ASP A 55 0.81 10.92 -5.07
C ASP A 55 1.05 11.90 -3.91
N VAL A 56 2.09 11.67 -3.11
CA VAL A 56 2.49 12.52 -1.97
C VAL A 56 3.90 13.08 -2.12
N ASP A 57 4.56 12.86 -3.26
CA ASP A 57 5.94 13.26 -3.54
C ASP A 57 6.98 12.76 -2.51
N GLU A 58 6.80 11.54 -2.03
CA GLU A 58 7.71 10.91 -1.05
C GLU A 58 8.48 9.73 -1.65
N ARG A 59 9.68 9.50 -1.11
CA ARG A 59 10.54 8.36 -1.46
C ARG A 59 11.25 7.85 -0.21
N ASP A 60 11.38 6.53 -0.11
CA ASP A 60 12.21 5.90 0.91
C ASP A 60 13.06 4.79 0.28
N GLU A 61 14.23 4.56 0.86
CA GLU A 61 15.13 3.48 0.45
C GLU A 61 15.83 2.90 1.67
N PHE A 62 15.82 1.57 1.78
CA PHE A 62 16.43 0.88 2.91
C PHE A 62 16.95 -0.51 2.54
N ASP A 63 17.85 -1.00 3.38
CA ASP A 63 18.35 -2.37 3.36
C ASP A 63 17.42 -3.26 4.22
N PRO A 64 16.77 -4.28 3.65
CA PRO A 64 15.89 -5.17 4.42
C PRO A 64 16.64 -6.04 5.45
N GLY A 65 17.97 -6.18 5.33
CA GLY A 65 18.79 -6.94 6.28
C GLY A 65 19.31 -6.13 7.48
N GLY A 66 19.13 -4.80 7.47
CA GLY A 66 19.59 -3.90 8.53
C GLY A 66 18.52 -3.57 9.57
N GLU A 67 18.93 -2.95 10.69
CA GLU A 67 18.00 -2.36 11.65
C GLU A 67 17.36 -1.10 11.03
N LEU A 68 16.03 -1.05 10.99
CA LEU A 68 15.28 0.06 10.37
C LEU A 68 14.91 1.10 11.43
N PRO A 69 15.51 2.32 11.40
CA PRO A 69 15.14 3.37 12.34
C PRO A 69 13.76 3.93 11.98
N TYR A 70 12.95 4.19 13.00
CA TYR A 70 11.68 4.90 12.83
C TYR A 70 11.94 6.35 12.44
N LYS A 71 11.62 6.72 11.20
CA LYS A 71 11.60 8.12 10.75
C LYS A 71 10.21 8.68 11.01
N LYS A 72 10.16 9.79 11.77
CA LYS A 72 8.91 10.48 12.12
C LYS A 72 8.57 11.55 11.10
#